data_AF-A0A194X2W3-F1
#
_entry.id   AF-A0A194X2W3-F1
#
_cell.length_a   1.000
_cell.length_b   1.000
_cell.length_c   1.000
_cell.angle_alpha   90.00
_cell.angle_beta   90.00
_cell.angle_gamma   90.00
#
_symmetry.space_group_name_H-M   'P 1'
#
loop_
_entity.id
_entity.type
_entity.pdbx_description
1 polymer ?
#
loop_
_entity_poly.entity_id
_entity_poly.type
_entity_poly.pdbx_seq_one_letter_code
_entity_poly.pdbx_strand_id
1 'polypeptide(L)'
;MQSHMPEDDDVLPATYGTMNPGFNPMLDIPVSRSQPDDPTETSGGSRRDPSIKGATRDAEELAVITEVPPHETRLEDKLFDAVKVRPQVPESYFIPPEEIRRLVTIDSILSELQRCGIGFAQTELQQKAEEIARTARNLFAVLVCHELGECILDFLNEGVCDEDMPFVRVRLEKRDGRAGRGLFKLESRRHKGRVLKCMATTKWTRANLEGLLRDQCWVLEPKEQEGAQADEEGRASKPSG
;
A
#
# COMPACT_ATOMS: atom_id res chain seq x y z
N MET A 1 35.40 -20.14 56.76
CA MET A 1 35.59 -19.94 55.31
C MET A 1 34.25 -19.46 54.78
N GLN A 2 34.20 -18.21 54.35
CA GLN A 2 32.99 -17.45 54.07
C GLN A 2 32.39 -17.84 52.71
N SER A 3 31.09 -18.12 52.72
CA SER A 3 30.24 -18.30 51.55
C SER A 3 30.03 -16.94 50.88
N HIS A 4 30.41 -16.82 49.62
CA HIS A 4 30.18 -15.64 48.81
C HIS A 4 29.15 -16.01 47.74
N MET A 5 27.91 -15.53 47.91
CA MET A 5 26.88 -15.53 46.86
C MET A 5 26.93 -14.18 46.15
N PRO A 6 27.01 -14.12 44.82
CA PRO A 6 26.78 -12.88 44.10
C PRO A 6 25.29 -12.60 44.00
N GLU A 7 25.00 -11.33 44.22
CA GLU A 7 23.69 -10.70 44.37
C GLU A 7 22.97 -10.54 43.03
N ASP A 8 21.65 -10.39 43.15
CA ASP A 8 20.65 -10.19 42.10
C ASP A 8 21.01 -9.06 41.12
N ASP A 9 21.09 -9.39 39.83
CA ASP A 9 21.08 -8.40 38.75
C ASP A 9 19.65 -7.90 38.51
N ASP A 10 19.42 -6.64 38.88
CA ASP A 10 18.25 -5.84 38.55
C ASP A 10 17.98 -5.84 37.04
N VAL A 11 17.03 -6.67 36.59
CA VAL A 11 16.46 -6.58 35.24
C VAL A 11 15.56 -5.35 35.18
N LEU A 12 16.13 -4.24 34.72
CA LEU A 12 15.37 -3.04 34.38
C LEU A 12 14.30 -3.38 33.32
N PRO A 13 13.04 -2.96 33.49
CA PRO A 13 12.03 -3.14 32.46
C PRO A 13 12.44 -2.38 31.20
N ALA A 14 12.36 -3.06 30.05
CA ALA A 14 12.57 -2.45 28.75
C ALA A 14 11.64 -1.23 28.62
N THR A 15 12.24 -0.04 28.63
CA THR A 15 11.53 1.20 28.28
C THR A 15 11.10 1.07 26.83
N TYR A 16 9.81 0.84 26.62
CA TYR A 16 9.16 0.91 25.32
C TYR A 16 9.62 2.19 24.63
N GLY A 17 10.13 2.05 23.42
CA GLY A 17 10.42 3.19 22.55
C GLY A 17 9.12 3.95 22.35
N THR A 18 9.01 5.12 22.97
CA THR A 18 7.97 6.10 22.75
C THR A 18 7.82 6.29 21.23
N MET A 19 6.78 5.69 20.66
CA MET A 19 6.36 6.02 19.32
C MET A 19 6.03 7.51 19.31
N ASN A 20 6.66 8.22 18.40
CA ASN A 20 6.59 9.67 18.28
C ASN A 20 5.11 10.06 18.03
N PRO A 21 4.40 10.70 18.98
CA PRO A 21 2.96 10.96 18.88
C PRO A 21 2.63 12.14 17.94
N GLY A 22 3.51 12.42 16.98
CA GLY A 22 3.47 13.62 16.13
C GLY A 22 3.17 13.37 14.67
N PHE A 23 2.94 12.11 14.24
CA PHE A 23 2.65 11.83 12.83
C PHE A 23 1.19 11.44 12.67
N ASN A 24 0.38 12.44 12.31
CA ASN A 24 -1.02 12.26 11.97
C ASN A 24 -1.11 12.08 10.45
N PRO A 25 -1.16 10.84 9.91
CA PRO A 25 -1.11 10.60 8.46
C PRO A 25 -2.33 11.18 7.71
N MET A 26 -3.35 11.66 8.43
CA MET A 26 -4.57 12.23 7.87
C MET A 26 -4.46 13.74 7.55
N LEU A 27 -3.39 14.43 7.95
CA LEU A 27 -3.26 15.89 7.76
C LEU A 27 -2.06 16.36 6.91
N ASP A 28 -1.14 15.47 6.51
CA ASP A 28 -0.03 15.81 5.62
C ASP A 28 -0.18 15.12 4.26
N ILE A 29 -1.24 15.46 3.53
CA ILE A 29 -1.21 15.34 2.08
C ILE A 29 -0.29 16.47 1.58
N PRO A 30 0.87 16.19 0.97
CA PRO A 30 1.63 17.23 0.31
C PRO A 30 0.77 17.77 -0.84
N VAL A 31 0.20 18.96 -0.64
CA VAL A 31 -0.32 19.76 -1.74
C VAL A 31 0.86 20.06 -2.65
N SER A 32 0.97 19.29 -3.73
CA SER A 32 1.80 19.62 -4.88
C SER A 32 1.32 20.96 -5.42
N ARG A 33 1.90 22.05 -4.91
CA ARG A 33 1.87 23.36 -5.57
C ARG A 33 2.69 23.23 -6.84
N SER A 34 2.02 22.84 -7.92
CA SER A 34 2.51 23.10 -9.27
C SER A 34 2.64 24.63 -9.40
N GLN A 35 3.86 25.14 -9.31
CA GLN A 35 4.16 26.47 -9.80
C GLN A 35 3.86 26.48 -11.30
N PRO A 36 3.09 27.45 -11.81
CA PRO A 36 2.98 27.65 -13.24
C PRO A 36 4.34 28.14 -13.76
N ASP A 37 4.92 27.37 -14.67
CA ASP A 37 6.10 27.76 -15.42
C ASP A 37 5.81 29.03 -16.24
N ASP A 38 6.75 29.95 -16.12
CA ASP A 38 6.81 31.26 -16.75
C ASP A 38 7.00 31.09 -18.28
N PRO A 39 6.04 31.53 -19.13
CA PRO A 39 6.20 31.41 -20.57
C PRO A 39 7.12 32.52 -21.09
N THR A 40 8.37 32.14 -21.37
CA THR A 40 9.31 33.00 -22.08
C THR A 40 8.87 33.16 -23.54
N GLU A 41 8.56 34.41 -23.90
CA GLU A 41 8.24 34.85 -25.25
C GLU A 41 9.30 34.40 -26.27
N THR A 42 8.87 33.65 -27.30
CA THR A 42 9.64 33.54 -28.55
C THR A 42 8.86 34.21 -29.66
N SER A 43 9.31 35.42 -29.94
CA SER A 43 9.00 36.26 -31.09
C SER A 43 9.36 35.56 -32.42
N GLY A 44 8.50 35.76 -33.43
CA GLY A 44 8.99 35.94 -34.79
C GLY A 44 8.42 35.04 -35.88
N GLY A 45 7.37 35.53 -36.56
CA GLY A 45 7.30 35.51 -38.02
C GLY A 45 6.62 34.31 -38.68
N SER A 46 5.49 34.55 -39.35
CA SER A 46 5.49 34.82 -40.79
C SER A 46 4.08 34.74 -41.36
N ARG A 47 3.68 35.84 -41.99
CA ARG A 47 2.40 36.03 -42.68
C ARG A 47 2.27 35.11 -43.89
N ARG A 48 1.08 34.54 -44.09
CA ARG A 48 0.44 34.44 -45.41
C ARG A 48 -1.05 34.13 -45.25
N ASP A 49 -1.87 35.12 -45.60
CA ASP A 49 -3.31 35.00 -45.90
C ASP A 49 -3.53 33.99 -47.04
N PRO A 50 -4.67 33.27 -47.02
CA PRO A 50 -5.65 33.58 -48.04
C PRO A 50 -7.09 33.67 -47.52
N SER A 51 -7.70 34.79 -47.92
CA SER A 51 -9.13 35.07 -48.04
C SER A 51 -9.98 33.85 -48.42
N ILE A 52 -10.84 33.42 -47.50
CA ILE A 52 -12.03 32.61 -47.81
C ILE A 52 -13.26 33.39 -47.34
N LYS A 53 -14.01 33.89 -48.32
CA LYS A 53 -15.32 34.52 -48.14
C LYS A 53 -16.39 33.43 -48.13
N GLY A 54 -17.34 33.58 -47.21
CA GLY A 54 -18.71 33.14 -47.39
C GLY A 54 -19.08 31.86 -46.66
N ALA A 55 -19.89 32.01 -45.61
CA ALA A 55 -21.29 31.61 -45.63
C ALA A 55 -21.80 31.61 -44.19
N THR A 56 -22.61 32.62 -43.87
CA THR A 56 -23.50 32.63 -42.73
C THR A 56 -24.43 31.42 -42.81
N ARG A 57 -24.25 30.48 -41.89
CA ARG A 57 -25.26 29.49 -41.52
C ARG A 57 -25.48 29.62 -40.03
N ASP A 58 -26.75 29.78 -39.71
CA ASP A 58 -27.29 30.01 -38.38
C ASP A 58 -26.79 28.95 -37.41
N ALA A 59 -26.01 29.41 -36.42
CA ALA A 59 -25.54 28.63 -35.30
C ALA A 59 -26.67 28.54 -34.27
N GLU A 60 -27.58 27.59 -34.44
CA GLU A 60 -28.26 27.00 -33.28
C GLU A 60 -27.22 26.18 -32.52
N GLU A 61 -26.54 26.90 -31.63
CA GLU A 61 -25.65 26.40 -30.61
C GLU A 61 -26.45 25.55 -29.61
N LEU A 62 -26.76 24.32 -30.03
CA LEU A 62 -27.14 23.23 -29.13
C LEU A 62 -25.93 22.97 -28.24
N ALA A 63 -25.91 23.64 -27.09
CA ALA A 63 -25.05 23.28 -25.97
C ALA A 63 -25.38 21.82 -25.62
N VAL A 64 -24.65 20.90 -26.23
CA VAL A 64 -24.54 19.52 -25.78
C VAL A 64 -24.01 19.65 -24.37
N ILE A 65 -24.91 19.48 -23.40
CA ILE A 65 -24.56 19.26 -22.02
C ILE A 65 -23.79 17.95 -22.04
N THR A 66 -22.48 18.05 -22.24
CA THR A 66 -21.55 16.96 -22.01
C THR A 66 -21.62 16.74 -20.51
N GLU A 67 -22.57 15.90 -20.08
CA GLU A 67 -22.60 15.39 -18.73
C GLU A 67 -21.25 14.74 -18.53
N VAL A 68 -20.37 15.46 -17.82
CA VAL A 68 -19.07 14.94 -17.43
C VAL A 68 -19.39 13.68 -16.64
N PRO A 69 -19.00 12.48 -17.12
CA PRO A 69 -19.33 11.26 -16.43
C PRO A 69 -18.82 11.40 -15.00
N PRO A 70 -19.66 11.07 -14.00
CA PRO A 70 -19.29 11.24 -12.61
C PRO A 70 -17.94 10.59 -12.40
N HIS A 71 -16.96 11.37 -11.93
CA HIS A 71 -15.60 10.88 -11.69
C HIS A 71 -15.72 9.61 -10.83
N GLU A 72 -15.41 8.47 -11.41
CA GLU A 72 -15.44 7.20 -10.68
C GLU A 72 -14.44 7.33 -9.53
N THR A 73 -14.96 7.41 -8.31
CA THR A 73 -14.12 7.50 -7.10
C THR A 73 -13.21 6.27 -7.05
N ARG A 74 -11.91 6.51 -6.84
CA ARG A 74 -10.90 5.44 -6.88
C ARG A 74 -11.22 4.41 -5.81
N LEU A 75 -10.85 3.16 -6.05
CA LEU A 75 -11.02 2.11 -5.03
C LEU A 75 -10.25 2.46 -3.74
N GLU A 76 -9.07 3.06 -3.90
CA GLU A 76 -8.27 3.65 -2.83
C GLU A 76 -9.08 4.61 -1.94
N ASP A 77 -9.71 5.63 -2.54
CA ASP A 77 -10.51 6.63 -1.81
C ASP A 77 -11.62 5.95 -1.00
N LYS A 78 -12.31 5.00 -1.62
CA LYS A 78 -13.38 4.23 -0.97
C LYS A 78 -12.88 3.39 0.21
N LEU A 79 -11.68 2.82 0.09
CA LEU A 79 -11.06 2.05 1.17
C LEU A 79 -10.65 2.97 2.33
N PHE A 80 -10.09 4.14 2.04
CA PHE A 80 -9.78 5.14 3.06
C PHE A 80 -11.04 5.66 3.78
N ASP A 81 -12.11 5.95 3.05
CA ASP A 81 -13.40 6.36 3.62
C ASP A 81 -14.02 5.27 4.51
N ALA A 82 -13.70 3.99 4.25
CA ALA A 82 -14.19 2.86 5.04
C ALA A 82 -13.35 2.59 6.31
N VAL A 83 -12.24 3.30 6.51
CA VAL A 83 -11.41 3.18 7.70
C VAL A 83 -12.18 3.68 8.93
N LYS A 84 -12.17 2.87 10.00
CA LYS A 84 -12.76 3.18 11.30
C LYS A 84 -11.68 3.20 12.38
N VAL A 85 -11.85 4.09 13.35
CA VAL A 85 -11.02 4.13 14.57
C VAL A 85 -11.48 3.01 15.51
N ARG A 86 -10.56 2.24 16.10
CA ARG A 86 -10.95 1.31 17.16
C ARG A 86 -11.10 2.07 18.48
N PRO A 87 -12.19 1.84 19.22
CA PRO A 87 -12.42 2.55 20.48
C PRO A 87 -11.45 2.14 21.61
N GLN A 88 -10.81 0.97 21.53
CA GLN A 88 -10.01 0.41 22.63
C GLN A 88 -8.51 0.66 22.54
N VAL A 89 -7.98 0.93 21.34
CA VAL A 89 -6.55 1.12 21.12
C VAL A 89 -6.38 2.49 20.46
N PRO A 90 -5.78 3.47 21.17
CA PRO A 90 -5.50 4.78 20.61
C PRO A 90 -4.74 4.67 19.30
N GLU A 91 -5.10 5.50 18.32
CA GLU A 91 -4.42 5.58 17.02
C GLU A 91 -4.46 4.28 16.19
N SER A 92 -5.34 3.33 16.54
CA SER A 92 -5.55 2.13 15.73
C SER A 92 -6.72 2.29 14.77
N TYR A 93 -6.43 1.98 13.52
CA TYR A 93 -7.35 2.08 12.40
C TYR A 93 -7.62 0.69 11.83
N PHE A 94 -8.83 0.46 11.36
CA PHE A 94 -9.19 -0.78 10.66
C PHE A 94 -10.31 -0.55 9.66
N ILE A 95 -10.33 -1.38 8.62
CA ILE A 95 -11.43 -1.49 7.67
C ILE A 95 -12.19 -2.76 8.04
N PRO A 96 -13.49 -2.68 8.36
CA PRO A 96 -14.29 -3.88 8.65
C PRO A 96 -14.24 -4.88 7.48
N PRO A 97 -14.14 -6.20 7.73
CA PRO A 97 -14.12 -7.21 6.68
C PRO A 97 -15.31 -7.13 5.71
N GLU A 98 -16.48 -6.71 6.21
CA GLU A 98 -17.68 -6.51 5.42
C GLU A 98 -17.52 -5.37 4.40
N GLU A 99 -16.82 -4.29 4.79
CA GLU A 99 -16.52 -3.18 3.90
C GLU A 99 -15.51 -3.60 2.82
N ILE A 100 -14.48 -4.37 3.19
CA ILE A 100 -13.53 -4.93 2.21
C ILE A 100 -14.28 -5.80 1.20
N ARG A 101 -15.16 -6.71 1.65
CA ARG A 101 -15.95 -7.56 0.75
C ARG A 101 -16.90 -6.77 -0.15
N ARG A 102 -17.48 -5.68 0.37
CA ARG A 102 -18.40 -4.81 -0.35
C ARG A 102 -17.70 -3.96 -1.39
N LEU A 103 -16.50 -3.46 -1.09
CA LEU A 103 -15.74 -2.55 -1.93
C LEU A 103 -14.86 -3.30 -2.94
N VAL A 104 -14.19 -4.36 -2.51
CA VAL A 104 -13.26 -5.17 -3.32
C VAL A 104 -14.04 -6.27 -4.05
N THR A 105 -14.84 -5.84 -5.03
CA THR A 105 -15.59 -6.68 -5.96
C THR A 105 -14.77 -7.03 -7.20
N ILE A 106 -15.19 -8.03 -7.97
CA ILE A 106 -14.55 -8.39 -9.25
C ILE A 106 -14.47 -7.18 -10.17
N ASP A 107 -15.55 -6.41 -10.30
CA ASP A 107 -15.59 -5.21 -11.15
C ASP A 107 -14.59 -4.14 -10.68
N SER A 108 -14.51 -3.91 -9.37
CA SER A 108 -13.55 -2.93 -8.81
C SER A 108 -12.09 -3.35 -9.04
N ILE A 109 -11.81 -4.66 -8.94
CA ILE A 109 -10.48 -5.22 -9.22
C ILE A 109 -10.15 -5.07 -10.71
N LEU A 110 -11.10 -5.38 -11.60
CA LEU A 110 -10.91 -5.20 -13.05
C LEU A 110 -10.58 -3.76 -13.40
N SER A 111 -11.39 -2.81 -12.94
CA SER A 111 -11.18 -1.38 -13.19
C SER A 111 -9.79 -0.95 -12.69
N GLU A 112 -9.38 -1.41 -11.51
CA GLU A 112 -8.09 -1.07 -10.94
C GLU A 112 -6.91 -1.69 -11.72
N LEU A 113 -7.01 -2.97 -12.12
CA LEU A 113 -5.95 -3.61 -12.92
C LEU A 113 -5.84 -2.99 -14.32
N GLN A 114 -6.96 -2.59 -14.94
CA GLN A 114 -6.98 -1.85 -16.20
C GLN A 114 -6.34 -0.48 -16.05
N ARG A 115 -6.65 0.23 -14.94
CA ARG A 115 -6.06 1.53 -14.61
C ARG A 115 -4.54 1.45 -14.46
N CYS A 116 -4.02 0.37 -13.87
CA CYS A 116 -2.59 0.11 -13.79
C CYS A 116 -1.93 -0.25 -15.14
N GLY A 117 -2.69 -0.34 -16.23
CA GLY A 117 -2.18 -0.60 -17.57
C GLY A 117 -1.73 -2.05 -17.79
N ILE A 118 -2.33 -3.02 -17.10
CA ILE A 118 -2.01 -4.44 -17.28
C ILE A 118 -2.48 -4.91 -18.65
N GLY A 119 -1.53 -5.27 -19.53
CA GLY A 119 -1.77 -5.65 -20.91
C GLY A 119 -2.26 -7.09 -21.15
N PHE A 120 -3.06 -7.65 -20.25
CA PHE A 120 -3.65 -8.98 -20.43
C PHE A 120 -4.88 -8.94 -21.35
N ALA A 121 -5.22 -10.10 -21.92
CA ALA A 121 -6.51 -10.24 -22.61
C ALA A 121 -7.66 -10.12 -21.60
N GLN A 122 -8.81 -9.58 -22.02
CA GLN A 122 -9.95 -9.35 -21.12
C GLN A 122 -10.39 -10.62 -20.35
N THR A 123 -10.33 -11.79 -21.00
CA THR A 123 -10.67 -13.07 -20.39
C THR A 123 -9.67 -13.50 -19.31
N GLU A 124 -8.38 -13.23 -19.51
CA GLU A 124 -7.34 -13.51 -18.51
C GLU A 124 -7.47 -12.56 -17.32
N LEU A 125 -7.76 -11.29 -17.59
CA LEU A 125 -7.96 -10.28 -16.57
C LEU A 125 -9.17 -10.62 -15.69
N GLN A 126 -10.26 -11.10 -16.29
CA GLN A 126 -11.44 -11.61 -15.60
C GLN A 126 -11.07 -12.76 -14.64
N GLN A 127 -10.34 -13.76 -15.13
CA GLN A 127 -9.91 -14.89 -14.30
C GLN A 127 -9.03 -14.44 -13.13
N LYS A 128 -8.13 -13.46 -13.36
CA LYS A 128 -7.30 -12.89 -12.30
C LYS A 128 -8.12 -12.12 -11.29
N ALA A 129 -9.10 -11.32 -11.72
CA ALA A 129 -9.98 -10.61 -10.80
C ALA A 129 -10.81 -11.57 -9.93
N GLU A 130 -11.30 -12.67 -10.51
CA GLU A 130 -11.99 -13.73 -9.75
C GLU A 130 -11.07 -14.43 -8.74
N GLU A 131 -9.82 -14.72 -9.13
CA GLU A 131 -8.81 -15.32 -8.26
C GLU A 131 -8.48 -14.40 -7.07
N ILE A 132 -8.25 -13.11 -7.34
CA ILE A 132 -8.01 -12.07 -6.32
C ILE A 132 -9.21 -11.97 -5.39
N ALA A 133 -10.42 -11.82 -5.93
CA ALA A 133 -11.64 -11.73 -5.14
C ALA A 133 -11.84 -12.97 -4.26
N ARG A 134 -11.40 -14.16 -4.70
CA ARG A 134 -11.58 -15.38 -3.91
C ARG A 134 -10.55 -15.54 -2.79
N THR A 135 -9.30 -15.17 -3.03
CA THR A 135 -8.17 -15.62 -2.19
C THR A 135 -7.32 -14.50 -1.59
N ALA A 136 -7.37 -13.30 -2.17
CA ALA A 136 -6.39 -12.25 -1.89
C ALA A 136 -7.05 -10.86 -1.79
N ARG A 137 -8.27 -10.75 -1.22
CA ARG A 137 -8.98 -9.47 -1.11
C ARG A 137 -8.28 -8.52 -0.15
N ASN A 138 -7.86 -9.02 1.01
CA ASN A 138 -7.22 -8.18 2.02
C ASN A 138 -5.85 -7.72 1.52
N LEU A 139 -5.08 -8.63 0.93
CA LEU A 139 -3.81 -8.33 0.30
C LEU A 139 -3.97 -7.28 -0.80
N PHE A 140 -4.94 -7.47 -1.69
CA PHE A 140 -5.22 -6.50 -2.76
C PHE A 140 -5.63 -5.14 -2.21
N ALA A 141 -6.49 -5.08 -1.19
CA ALA A 141 -6.92 -3.83 -0.57
C ALA A 141 -5.73 -3.02 -0.03
N VAL A 142 -4.78 -3.65 0.67
CA VAL A 142 -3.60 -2.95 1.20
C VAL A 142 -2.69 -2.47 0.05
N LEU A 143 -2.52 -3.28 -1.00
CA LEU A 143 -1.75 -2.87 -2.16
C LEU A 143 -2.36 -1.66 -2.86
N VAL A 144 -3.69 -1.62 -3.00
CA VAL A 144 -4.41 -0.48 -3.58
C VAL A 144 -4.25 0.79 -2.75
N CYS A 145 -4.29 0.70 -1.41
CA CYS A 145 -4.00 1.84 -0.51
C CYS A 145 -2.58 2.40 -0.64
N HIS A 146 -1.67 1.68 -1.32
CA HIS A 146 -0.31 2.13 -1.62
C HIS A 146 -0.07 2.40 -3.10
N GLU A 147 -1.11 2.43 -3.93
CA GLU A 147 -1.02 2.55 -5.39
C GLU A 147 -0.18 1.44 -6.04
N LEU A 148 -0.14 0.24 -5.43
CA LEU A 148 0.59 -0.94 -5.90
C LEU A 148 -0.34 -2.07 -6.34
N GLY A 149 -1.55 -1.73 -6.79
CA GLY A 149 -2.60 -2.69 -7.16
C GLY A 149 -2.10 -3.74 -8.15
N GLU A 150 -1.25 -3.38 -9.11
CA GLU A 150 -0.70 -4.32 -10.10
C GLU A 150 0.30 -5.33 -9.54
N CYS A 151 0.90 -5.04 -8.38
CA CYS A 151 1.85 -5.96 -7.74
C CYS A 151 1.16 -7.24 -7.24
N ILE A 152 -0.17 -7.27 -7.12
CA ILE A 152 -0.93 -8.44 -6.70
C ILE A 152 -0.64 -9.67 -7.55
N LEU A 153 -0.37 -9.47 -8.84
CA LEU A 153 -0.09 -10.57 -9.77
C LEU A 153 1.22 -11.27 -9.42
N ASP A 154 2.22 -10.52 -8.96
CA ASP A 154 3.50 -11.08 -8.53
C ASP A 154 3.33 -11.93 -7.26
N PHE A 155 2.47 -11.50 -6.33
CA PHE A 155 2.12 -12.30 -5.16
C PHE A 155 1.37 -13.59 -5.53
N LEU A 156 0.36 -13.51 -6.40
CA LEU A 156 -0.39 -14.68 -6.86
C LEU A 156 0.50 -15.68 -7.60
N ASN A 157 1.45 -15.19 -8.42
CA ASN A 157 2.43 -16.04 -9.10
C ASN A 157 3.35 -16.80 -8.13
N GLU A 158 3.55 -16.28 -6.91
CA GLU A 158 4.27 -16.97 -5.83
C GLU A 158 3.38 -17.86 -4.96
N GLY A 159 2.07 -17.86 -5.22
CA GLY A 159 1.06 -18.55 -4.41
C GLY A 159 0.86 -17.88 -3.06
N VAL A 160 1.01 -16.56 -2.98
CA VAL A 160 0.80 -15.77 -1.76
C VAL A 160 -0.60 -15.16 -1.77
N CYS A 161 -1.34 -15.34 -0.68
CA CYS A 161 -2.74 -14.91 -0.57
C CYS A 161 -3.04 -14.30 0.81
N ASP A 162 -4.32 -14.07 1.12
CA ASP A 162 -4.72 -13.48 2.41
C ASP A 162 -4.29 -14.35 3.61
N GLU A 163 -4.21 -15.68 3.45
CA GLU A 163 -3.79 -16.61 4.51
C GLU A 163 -2.29 -16.50 4.88
N ASP A 164 -1.50 -15.78 4.08
CA ASP A 164 -0.08 -15.53 4.32
C ASP A 164 0.18 -14.26 5.14
N MET A 165 -0.86 -13.44 5.32
CA MET A 165 -0.80 -12.21 6.10
C MET A 165 -0.94 -12.50 7.61
N PRO A 166 -0.39 -11.63 8.48
CA PRO A 166 0.49 -10.50 8.17
C PRO A 166 1.87 -10.97 7.71
N PHE A 167 2.53 -10.14 6.89
CA PHE A 167 3.94 -10.28 6.59
C PHE A 167 4.80 -9.74 7.73
N VAL A 168 5.92 -10.42 7.96
CA VAL A 168 6.88 -10.03 9.00
C VAL A 168 8.21 -9.61 8.39
N ARG A 169 8.90 -8.70 9.08
CA ARG A 169 10.21 -8.20 8.68
C ARG A 169 11.30 -9.22 8.99
N VAL A 170 12.10 -9.55 7.98
CA VAL A 170 13.32 -10.36 8.14
C VAL A 170 14.53 -9.54 7.81
N ARG A 171 15.45 -9.41 8.78
CA ARG A 171 16.74 -8.75 8.56
C ARG A 171 17.63 -9.68 7.75
N LEU A 172 18.17 -9.18 6.65
CA LEU A 172 19.22 -9.91 5.93
C LEU A 172 20.55 -9.64 6.62
N GLU A 173 21.18 -10.71 7.10
CA GLU A 173 22.58 -10.61 7.52
C GLU A 173 23.44 -10.35 6.29
N LYS A 174 24.28 -9.31 6.35
CA LYS A 174 25.33 -9.17 5.35
C LYS A 174 26.36 -10.26 5.61
N ARG A 175 26.81 -10.91 4.53
CA ARG A 175 27.87 -11.93 4.54
C ARG A 175 29.16 -11.47 5.22
N ASP A 176 29.36 -10.15 5.32
CA ASP A 176 30.56 -9.52 5.91
C ASP A 176 30.40 -9.15 7.39
N GLY A 177 29.36 -9.61 8.08
CA GLY A 177 29.13 -9.38 9.53
C GLY A 177 28.79 -7.93 9.91
N ARG A 178 28.88 -6.98 8.97
CA ARG A 178 28.45 -5.59 9.18
C ARG A 178 26.94 -5.49 8.99
N ALA A 179 26.20 -5.24 10.06
CA ALA A 179 24.77 -4.94 9.99
C ALA A 179 24.52 -3.84 8.94
N GLY A 180 24.05 -4.25 7.77
CA GLY A 180 23.72 -3.34 6.70
C GLY A 180 22.52 -2.53 7.11
N ARG A 181 22.70 -1.23 7.37
CA ARG A 181 21.58 -0.30 7.44
C ARG A 181 20.74 -0.46 6.18
N GLY A 182 19.54 -1.02 6.31
CA GLY A 182 18.42 -0.68 5.40
C GLY A 182 17.85 -1.77 4.50
N LEU A 183 18.40 -2.99 4.45
CA LEU A 183 17.79 -4.06 3.64
C LEU A 183 17.10 -5.09 4.54
N PHE A 184 15.78 -5.05 4.53
CA PHE A 184 14.94 -6.11 5.05
C PHE A 184 14.12 -6.70 3.92
N LYS A 185 13.68 -7.93 4.11
CA LYS A 185 12.68 -8.55 3.23
C LYS A 185 11.45 -8.91 4.05
N LEU A 186 10.40 -9.23 3.33
CA LEU A 186 9.15 -9.70 3.91
C LEU A 186 9.06 -11.21 3.82
N GLU A 187 8.46 -11.80 4.83
CA GLU A 187 8.21 -13.22 4.96
C GLU A 187 6.75 -13.43 5.38
N SER A 188 6.10 -14.46 4.84
CA SER A 188 4.77 -14.90 5.28
C SER A 188 4.86 -15.42 6.71
N ARG A 189 3.99 -14.95 7.60
CA ARG A 189 3.96 -15.45 8.98
C ARG A 189 3.63 -16.94 9.04
N ARG A 190 2.82 -17.42 8.10
CA ARG A 190 2.44 -18.84 7.99
C ARG A 190 3.60 -19.70 7.48
N HIS A 191 4.38 -19.18 6.54
CA HIS A 191 5.49 -19.90 5.91
C HIS A 191 6.84 -19.34 6.36
N LYS A 192 7.17 -19.59 7.64
CA LYS A 192 8.43 -19.13 8.22
C LYS A 192 9.65 -19.63 7.42
N GLY A 193 10.63 -18.77 7.21
CA GLY A 193 11.82 -18.99 6.39
C GLY A 193 11.62 -18.79 4.88
N ARG A 194 10.40 -18.51 4.41
CA ARG A 194 10.12 -18.26 2.98
C ARG A 194 9.98 -16.77 2.72
N VAL A 195 11.09 -16.20 2.26
CA VAL A 195 11.16 -14.81 1.80
C VAL A 195 10.35 -14.63 0.51
N LEU A 196 9.55 -13.56 0.46
CA LEU A 196 8.79 -13.16 -0.73
C LEU A 196 9.75 -12.67 -1.83
N LYS A 197 9.69 -13.29 -3.02
CA LYS A 197 10.60 -12.96 -4.14
C LYS A 197 10.09 -11.76 -4.95
N CYS A 198 8.79 -11.49 -4.93
CA CYS A 198 8.10 -10.43 -5.67
C CYS A 198 8.54 -9.05 -5.20
N MET A 199 9.07 -8.99 -3.98
CA MET A 199 9.70 -7.82 -3.37
C MET A 199 11.05 -7.45 -4.01
N ALA A 200 11.64 -8.32 -4.84
CA ALA A 200 12.90 -8.04 -5.52
C ALA A 200 12.74 -7.19 -6.79
N THR A 201 11.50 -6.86 -7.18
CA THR A 201 11.24 -5.98 -8.32
C THR A 201 11.58 -4.52 -7.98
N THR A 202 11.87 -3.71 -9.01
CA THR A 202 12.20 -2.29 -8.84
C THR A 202 11.03 -1.42 -8.36
N LYS A 203 9.82 -1.99 -8.31
CA LYS A 203 8.60 -1.32 -7.85
C LYS A 203 8.57 -1.12 -6.33
N TRP A 204 9.28 -1.97 -5.59
CA TRP A 204 9.29 -1.92 -4.13
C TRP A 204 10.36 -0.95 -3.62
N THR A 205 9.90 0.23 -3.22
CA THR A 205 10.72 1.15 -2.44
C THR A 205 10.69 0.76 -0.96
N ARG A 206 11.68 1.23 -0.21
CA ARG A 206 11.68 1.05 1.25
C ARG A 206 10.44 1.66 1.91
N ALA A 207 9.98 2.82 1.44
CA ALA A 207 8.79 3.48 1.96
C ALA A 207 7.54 2.63 1.73
N ASN A 208 7.41 2.01 0.56
CA ASN A 208 6.29 1.13 0.24
C ASN A 208 6.28 -0.12 1.12
N LEU A 209 7.46 -0.71 1.40
CA LEU A 209 7.58 -1.85 2.30
C LEU A 209 7.23 -1.50 3.76
N GLU A 210 7.66 -0.32 4.23
CA GLU A 210 7.32 0.18 5.56
C GLU A 210 5.82 0.52 5.67
N GLY A 211 5.24 1.11 4.62
CA GLY A 211 3.80 1.34 4.50
C GLY A 211 3.00 0.04 4.56
N LEU A 212 3.34 -0.94 3.71
CA LEU A 212 2.68 -2.24 3.65
C LEU A 212 2.69 -2.94 5.03
N LEU A 213 3.82 -2.90 5.74
CA LEU A 213 3.95 -3.51 7.07
C LEU A 213 3.06 -2.83 8.12
N ARG A 214 2.88 -1.51 8.03
CA ARG A 214 2.05 -0.72 8.94
C ARG A 214 0.56 -0.91 8.62
N ASP A 215 0.21 -0.86 7.34
CA ASP A 215 -1.17 -0.71 6.88
C ASP A 215 -1.86 -2.07 6.64
N GLN A 216 -1.11 -3.18 6.58
CA GLN A 216 -1.71 -4.52 6.64
C GLN A 216 -2.54 -4.75 7.91
N CYS A 217 -2.24 -4.05 9.00
CA CYS A 217 -3.04 -4.09 10.22
C CYS A 217 -4.42 -3.45 10.05
N TRP A 218 -4.68 -2.69 8.99
CA TRP A 218 -6.01 -2.13 8.75
C TRP A 218 -6.99 -3.18 8.27
N VAL A 219 -6.53 -4.19 7.52
CA VAL A 219 -7.40 -5.18 6.87
C VAL A 219 -7.49 -6.52 7.62
N LEU A 220 -6.66 -6.71 8.65
CA LEU A 220 -6.59 -7.95 9.42
C LEU A 220 -7.54 -7.94 10.62
N GLU A 221 -8.11 -9.10 10.92
CA GLU A 221 -8.97 -9.23 12.10
C GLU A 221 -8.14 -9.14 13.40
N PRO A 222 -8.69 -8.60 14.51
CA PRO A 222 -7.94 -8.43 15.76
C PRO A 222 -7.24 -9.70 16.26
N LYS A 223 -7.89 -10.86 16.14
CA LYS A 223 -7.33 -12.16 16.54
C LYS A 223 -6.07 -12.55 15.76
N GLU A 224 -5.91 -12.05 14.54
CA GLU A 224 -4.74 -12.31 13.70
C GLU A 224 -3.58 -11.40 14.06
N GLN A 225 -3.88 -10.23 14.66
CA GLN A 225 -2.91 -9.22 15.08
C GLN A 225 -2.24 -9.55 16.41
N GLU A 226 -3.00 -10.05 17.39
CA GLU A 226 -2.47 -10.39 18.73
C GLU A 226 -1.32 -11.41 18.65
N GLY A 227 -1.45 -12.40 17.75
CA GLY A 227 -0.37 -13.36 17.54
C GLY A 227 0.88 -12.75 16.88
N ALA A 228 0.73 -11.71 16.05
CA ALA A 228 1.86 -11.12 15.33
C ALA A 228 2.78 -10.35 16.27
N GLN A 229 2.22 -9.70 17.30
CA GLN A 229 2.99 -8.97 18.32
C GLN A 229 3.75 -9.92 19.26
N ALA A 230 3.13 -11.02 19.69
CA ALA A 230 3.76 -11.99 20.60
C ALA A 230 4.97 -12.70 19.98
N ASP A 231 4.94 -12.98 18.67
CA ASP A 231 6.03 -13.63 17.93
C ASP A 231 7.29 -12.74 17.82
N GLU A 232 7.14 -11.41 17.78
CA GLU A 232 8.26 -10.46 17.70
C GLU A 232 8.98 -10.32 19.04
N GLU A 233 8.21 -10.25 20.14
CA GLU A 233 8.73 -10.11 21.50
C GLU A 233 9.51 -11.35 21.97
N GLY A 234 9.05 -12.56 21.58
CA GLY A 234 9.74 -13.81 21.89
C GLY A 234 11.10 -13.99 21.20
N ARG A 235 11.37 -13.26 20.09
CA ARG A 235 12.61 -13.40 19.31
C ARG A 235 13.73 -12.48 19.80
N ALA A 236 13.39 -11.37 20.46
CA ALA A 236 14.37 -10.45 21.05
C ALA A 236 15.02 -11.00 22.35
N SER A 237 14.36 -11.96 23.01
CA SER A 237 14.75 -12.43 24.35
C SER A 237 15.59 -13.71 24.38
N LYS A 238 16.10 -14.20 23.24
CA LYS A 238 17.04 -15.34 23.25
C LYS A 238 18.49 -14.83 23.28
N PRO A 239 19.18 -14.90 24.44
CA PRO A 239 20.60 -14.58 24.50
C PRO A 239 21.36 -15.56 23.61
N SER A 240 22.19 -15.03 22.72
CA SER A 240 23.15 -15.84 21.96
C SER A 240 24.22 -16.32 22.94
N GLY A 241 24.09 -17.58 23.37
CA GLY A 241 25.14 -18.31 24.09
C GLY A 241 26.22 -18.81 23.15
#